data_AF-A0A0U5GW53-F1
#
_entry.id   AF-A0A0U5GW53-F1
#
_cell.length_a   1.000
_cell.length_b   1.000
_cell.length_c   1.000
_cell.angle_alpha   90.00
_cell.angle_beta   90.00
_cell.angle_gamma   90.00
#
_symmetry.space_group_name_H-M   'P 1'
#
loop_
_entity.id
_entity.type
_entity.pdbx_description
1 polymer ?
#
loop_
_entity_poly.entity_id
_entity_poly.type
_entity_poly.pdbx_seq_one_letter_code
_entity_poly.pdbx_strand_id
1 'polypeptide(L)'
;MSSITIRWLTADVARILDEAAVSNVLFGWMAVSLIGNDFGFQEIDFVVPDSKLQTASGALMRAGFSLCTIYNCSEQEPCRNKNTSNHDEIKAKNRHHPVAACHFHIMKPGQALVSLHRESKLLWWLPHHTASDDHLWLSTDSRLYLGTCPWPKFYPIKLLNPKWLFKAVLSLLCRDGGQPQTGWEMWYSMAQCFVELEKLAAQKGIPYFQPELKPACDILSVPGRVPEYAVLLLRQLCDQTSLERSRAETIIFVLRGKIP
;
A
#
# COMPACT_ATOMS: atom_id res chain seq x y z
N MET A 1 15.21 -15.73 2.34
CA MET A 1 14.05 -16.47 2.85
C MET A 1 13.29 -17.03 1.65
N SER A 2 12.72 -18.24 1.72
CA SER A 2 11.94 -18.78 0.58
C SER A 2 10.60 -18.05 0.44
N SER A 3 10.02 -18.00 -0.77
CA SER A 3 8.66 -17.45 -0.97
C SER A 3 7.62 -18.17 -0.10
N ILE A 4 7.81 -19.45 0.23
CA ILE A 4 6.88 -20.18 1.10
C ILE A 4 6.95 -19.66 2.54
N THR A 5 8.14 -19.36 3.03
CA THR A 5 8.34 -18.89 4.41
C THR A 5 7.69 -17.52 4.64
N ILE A 6 7.80 -16.59 3.68
CA ILE A 6 7.18 -15.26 3.83
C ILE A 6 5.65 -15.37 3.82
N ARG A 7 5.06 -16.22 2.97
CA ARG A 7 3.61 -16.46 2.92
C ARG A 7 3.07 -17.00 4.24
N TRP A 8 3.77 -17.99 4.79
CA TRP A 8 3.43 -18.56 6.09
C TRP A 8 3.46 -17.48 7.18
N LEU A 9 4.51 -16.67 7.21
CA LEU A 9 4.67 -15.60 8.19
C LEU A 9 3.57 -14.52 8.05
N THR A 10 3.24 -14.09 6.82
CA THR A 10 2.15 -13.14 6.58
C THR A 10 0.81 -13.68 7.09
N ALA A 11 0.53 -14.96 6.80
CA ALA A 11 -0.69 -15.62 7.26
C ALA A 11 -0.73 -15.77 8.79
N ASP A 12 0.40 -16.08 9.42
CA ASP A 12 0.50 -16.22 10.87
C ASP A 12 0.31 -14.88 11.59
N VAL A 13 0.87 -13.79 11.07
CA VAL A 13 0.63 -12.44 11.58
C VAL A 13 -0.87 -12.08 11.49
N ALA A 14 -1.52 -12.35 10.35
CA ALA A 14 -2.95 -12.10 10.21
C ALA A 14 -3.78 -12.88 11.24
N ARG A 15 -3.46 -14.15 11.45
CA ARG A 15 -4.08 -15.02 12.45
C ARG A 15 -3.93 -14.46 13.87
N ILE A 16 -2.70 -14.07 14.26
CA ILE A 16 -2.42 -13.49 15.59
C ILE A 16 -3.23 -12.21 15.83
N LEU A 17 -3.34 -11.34 14.82
CA LEU A 17 -4.12 -10.11 14.93
C LEU A 17 -5.62 -10.40 15.05
N ASP A 18 -6.14 -11.36 14.28
CA ASP A 18 -7.54 -11.77 14.36
C ASP A 18 -7.89 -12.42 15.71
N GLU A 19 -7.04 -13.30 16.24
CA GLU A 19 -7.19 -13.91 17.58
C GLU A 19 -7.16 -12.87 18.70
N ALA A 20 -6.44 -11.76 18.50
CA ALA A 20 -6.42 -10.62 19.41
C ALA A 20 -7.60 -9.65 19.22
N ALA A 21 -8.59 -10.02 18.38
CA ALA A 21 -9.72 -9.19 17.99
C ALA A 21 -9.30 -7.81 17.44
N VAL A 22 -8.21 -7.78 16.68
CA VAL A 22 -7.71 -6.59 15.98
C VAL A 22 -8.07 -6.70 14.51
N SER A 23 -9.00 -5.84 14.07
CA SER A 23 -9.25 -5.65 12.64
C SER A 23 -7.94 -5.27 11.94
N ASN A 24 -7.64 -5.95 10.85
CA ASN A 24 -6.40 -5.76 10.11
C ASN A 24 -6.64 -5.93 8.61
N VAL A 25 -5.86 -5.21 7.81
CA VAL A 25 -5.86 -5.31 6.35
C VAL A 25 -4.41 -5.30 5.88
N LEU A 26 -4.03 -6.28 5.08
CA LEU A 26 -2.74 -6.32 4.41
C LEU A 26 -2.62 -5.19 3.39
N PHE A 27 -1.49 -4.50 3.39
CA PHE A 27 -1.20 -3.36 2.54
C PHE A 27 0.21 -3.45 1.95
N GLY A 28 0.65 -2.37 1.27
CA GLY A 28 2.01 -2.25 0.76
C GLY A 28 2.33 -3.19 -0.39
N TRP A 29 3.62 -3.49 -0.56
CA TRP A 29 4.10 -4.31 -1.66
C TRP A 29 3.63 -5.77 -1.61
N MET A 30 3.47 -6.33 -0.40
CA MET A 30 2.93 -7.68 -0.26
C MET A 30 1.49 -7.74 -0.78
N ALA A 31 0.63 -6.77 -0.45
CA ALA A 31 -0.72 -6.71 -1.01
C ALA A 31 -0.72 -6.61 -2.55
N VAL A 32 0.18 -5.82 -3.13
CA VAL A 32 0.36 -5.73 -4.60
C VAL A 32 0.77 -7.09 -5.20
N SER A 33 1.67 -7.82 -4.53
CA SER A 33 2.10 -9.15 -4.99
C SER A 33 0.98 -10.20 -4.99
N LEU A 34 -0.06 -10.02 -4.16
CA LEU A 34 -1.19 -10.95 -4.12
C LEU A 34 -2.11 -10.76 -5.32
N ILE A 35 -2.28 -9.51 -5.76
CA ILE A 35 -3.20 -9.16 -6.85
C ILE A 35 -2.54 -9.12 -8.22
N GLY A 36 -1.20 -9.03 -8.28
CA GLY A 36 -0.45 -8.84 -9.52
C GLY A 36 1.06 -9.06 -9.32
N ASN A 37 1.87 -8.04 -9.58
CA ASN A 37 3.32 -8.21 -9.70
C ASN A 37 4.01 -8.49 -8.35
N ASP A 38 4.72 -9.61 -8.27
CA ASP A 38 5.61 -9.95 -7.16
C ASP A 38 7.04 -9.47 -7.44
N PHE A 39 7.53 -8.58 -6.58
CA PHE A 39 8.90 -8.08 -6.63
C PHE A 39 9.85 -8.79 -5.66
N GLY A 40 9.37 -9.79 -4.91
CA GLY A 40 10.17 -10.54 -3.95
C GLY A 40 10.51 -9.76 -2.67
N PHE A 41 9.84 -8.64 -2.41
CA PHE A 41 10.04 -7.86 -1.19
C PHE A 41 9.53 -8.63 0.03
N GLN A 42 10.32 -8.63 1.11
CA GLN A 42 10.05 -9.38 2.33
C GLN A 42 9.41 -8.49 3.42
N GLU A 43 8.58 -7.56 2.99
CA GLU A 43 7.87 -6.60 3.85
C GLU A 43 6.42 -7.02 4.00
N ILE A 44 5.97 -7.10 5.25
CA ILE A 44 4.62 -7.49 5.64
C ILE A 44 3.99 -6.28 6.33
N ASP A 45 3.22 -5.50 5.57
CA ASP A 45 2.57 -4.30 6.07
C ASP A 45 1.10 -4.58 6.39
N PHE A 46 0.72 -4.42 7.66
CA PHE A 46 -0.69 -4.43 8.07
C PHE A 46 -1.14 -3.04 8.51
N VAL A 47 -2.31 -2.64 8.06
CA VAL A 47 -3.04 -1.48 8.57
C VAL A 47 -3.99 -1.94 9.67
N VAL A 48 -3.93 -1.28 10.82
CA VAL A 48 -4.79 -1.56 11.98
C VAL A 48 -5.44 -0.28 12.50
N PRO A 49 -6.62 -0.36 13.14
CA PRO A 49 -7.24 0.79 13.79
C PRO A 49 -6.31 1.43 14.80
N ASP A 50 -6.23 2.76 14.78
CA ASP A 50 -5.37 3.54 15.67
C ASP A 50 -5.56 3.17 17.15
N SER A 51 -6.82 2.98 17.57
CA SER A 51 -7.20 2.62 18.94
C SER A 51 -6.81 1.19 19.34
N LYS A 52 -6.43 0.35 18.37
CA LYS A 52 -6.03 -1.05 18.58
C LYS A 52 -4.55 -1.30 18.36
N LEU A 53 -3.77 -0.27 18.01
CA LEU A 53 -2.35 -0.41 17.70
C LEU A 53 -1.54 -1.04 18.86
N GLN A 54 -1.78 -0.62 20.11
CA GLN A 54 -1.10 -1.21 21.27
C GLN A 54 -1.51 -2.67 21.49
N THR A 55 -2.79 -3.00 21.27
CA THR A 55 -3.28 -4.39 21.37
C THR A 55 -2.62 -5.27 20.31
N ALA A 56 -2.55 -4.78 19.07
CA ALA A 56 -1.91 -5.44 17.93
C ALA A 56 -0.42 -5.71 18.20
N SER A 57 0.32 -4.67 18.59
CA SER A 57 1.74 -4.77 18.91
C SER A 57 1.99 -5.75 20.06
N GLY A 58 1.21 -5.65 21.14
CA GLY A 58 1.32 -6.56 22.28
C GLY A 58 0.97 -8.01 21.94
N ALA A 59 0.05 -8.25 21.00
CA ALA A 59 -0.27 -9.61 20.53
C ALA A 59 0.90 -10.25 19.79
N LEU A 60 1.54 -9.50 18.89
CA LEU A 60 2.74 -9.97 18.19
C LEU A 60 3.90 -10.22 19.16
N MET A 61 4.11 -9.34 20.13
CA MET A 61 5.14 -9.55 21.16
C MET A 61 4.90 -10.83 21.98
N ARG A 62 3.66 -11.11 22.39
CA ARG A 62 3.30 -12.36 23.08
C ARG A 62 3.48 -13.61 22.21
N ALA A 63 3.35 -13.46 20.89
CA ALA A 63 3.64 -14.51 19.93
C ALA A 63 5.15 -14.68 19.62
N GLY A 64 6.03 -13.93 20.30
CA GLY A 64 7.49 -14.05 20.18
C GLY A 64 8.14 -13.09 19.19
N PHE A 65 7.39 -12.15 18.61
CA PHE A 65 7.95 -11.12 17.74
C PHE A 65 8.69 -10.07 18.57
N SER A 66 9.93 -9.75 18.19
CA SER A 66 10.71 -8.71 18.88
C SER A 66 10.43 -7.34 18.30
N LEU A 67 9.79 -6.47 19.10
CA LEU A 67 9.57 -5.08 18.75
C LEU A 67 10.92 -4.40 18.52
N CYS A 68 11.07 -3.68 17.41
CA CYS A 68 12.31 -2.95 17.16
C CYS A 68 12.43 -1.76 18.12
N THR A 69 13.50 -1.77 18.91
CA THR A 69 13.89 -0.67 19.81
C THR A 69 15.24 -0.05 19.40
N ILE A 70 15.75 -0.40 18.21
CA ILE A 70 17.02 0.10 17.70
C ILE A 70 16.87 1.60 17.43
N TYR A 71 17.73 2.39 18.07
CA TYR A 71 17.85 3.81 17.80
C TYR A 71 18.37 4.03 16.38
N ASN A 72 17.75 4.95 15.62
CA ASN A 72 18.06 5.20 14.21
C ASN A 72 17.93 3.96 13.31
N CYS A 73 16.93 3.12 13.57
CA CYS A 73 16.59 2.05 12.62
C CYS A 73 16.21 2.65 11.25
N SER A 74 16.65 2.04 10.15
CA SER A 74 16.31 2.51 8.78
C SER A 74 14.80 2.56 8.51
N GLU A 75 14.03 1.73 9.22
CA GLU A 75 12.57 1.65 9.09
C GLU A 75 11.83 2.75 9.87
N GLN A 76 12.55 3.60 10.62
CA GLN A 76 11.99 4.78 11.27
C GLN A 76 11.99 6.02 10.35
N GLU A 77 12.56 5.89 9.16
CA GLU A 77 12.73 6.98 8.20
C GLU A 77 12.02 6.64 6.88
N PRO A 78 11.39 7.59 6.17
CA PRO A 78 10.65 7.27 4.94
C PRO A 78 11.49 6.71 3.79
N CYS A 79 12.80 6.97 3.81
CA CYS A 79 13.76 6.55 2.79
C CYS A 79 14.81 5.65 3.45
N ARG A 80 14.84 4.38 3.05
CA ARG A 80 15.93 3.46 3.38
C ARG A 80 17.20 3.95 2.69
N ASN A 81 18.31 3.84 3.40
CA ASN A 81 19.64 4.08 2.85
C ASN A 81 19.80 5.47 2.21
N LYS A 82 19.39 6.55 2.91
CA LYS A 82 19.56 7.95 2.45
C LYS A 82 21.00 8.26 2.00
N ASN A 83 21.98 7.60 2.60
CA ASN A 83 23.41 7.84 2.38
C ASN A 83 24.12 6.74 1.56
N THR A 84 23.39 5.82 0.93
CA THR A 84 24.03 4.78 0.11
C THR A 84 24.49 5.36 -1.23
N SER A 85 25.71 5.00 -1.63
CA SER A 85 26.22 5.22 -2.98
C SER A 85 25.91 4.04 -3.92
N ASN A 86 25.28 2.99 -3.40
CA ASN A 86 24.92 1.82 -4.19
C ASN A 86 23.75 2.14 -5.12
N HIS A 87 24.03 2.17 -6.43
CA HIS A 87 23.03 2.46 -7.47
C HIS A 87 21.84 1.49 -7.47
N ASP A 88 22.04 0.24 -7.09
CA ASP A 88 20.97 -0.76 -7.07
C ASP A 88 20.00 -0.50 -5.90
N GLU A 89 20.53 -0.11 -4.74
CA GLU A 89 19.70 0.32 -3.59
C GLU A 89 18.98 1.63 -3.86
N ILE A 90 19.62 2.56 -4.58
CA ILE A 90 19.02 3.84 -4.99
C ILE A 90 17.77 3.60 -5.86
N LYS A 91 17.81 2.58 -6.72
CA LYS A 91 16.75 2.26 -7.68
C LYS A 91 15.71 1.26 -7.15
N ALA A 92 15.90 0.72 -5.94
CA ALA A 92 14.98 -0.25 -5.38
C ALA A 92 13.58 0.37 -5.18
N LYS A 93 12.54 -0.28 -5.70
CA LYS A 93 11.16 0.25 -5.61
C LYS A 93 10.63 0.32 -4.17
N ASN A 94 11.20 -0.46 -3.28
CA ASN A 94 10.93 -0.44 -1.84
C ASN A 94 11.95 0.42 -1.07
N ARG A 95 12.80 1.23 -1.73
CA ARG A 95 13.66 2.16 -1.01
C ARG A 95 12.84 3.13 -0.16
N HIS A 96 11.73 3.59 -0.72
CA HIS A 96 10.78 4.45 -0.05
C HIS A 96 9.65 3.62 0.55
N HIS A 97 9.18 4.03 1.73
CA HIS A 97 8.12 3.35 2.46
C HIS A 97 7.41 4.28 3.45
N PRO A 98 6.14 4.00 3.78
CA PRO A 98 5.49 4.65 4.91
C PRO A 98 6.20 4.27 6.21
N VAL A 99 6.51 5.25 7.05
CA VAL A 99 7.01 4.97 8.40
C VAL A 99 5.88 4.35 9.23
N ALA A 100 6.07 3.09 9.62
CA ALA A 100 5.14 2.33 10.44
C ALA A 100 5.07 2.90 11.87
N ALA A 101 3.94 2.69 12.54
CA ALA A 101 3.81 3.12 13.93
C ALA A 101 4.56 2.19 14.90
N CYS A 102 4.73 0.92 14.53
CA CYS A 102 5.73 0.03 15.09
C CYS A 102 6.10 -1.05 14.06
N HIS A 103 7.29 -1.65 14.21
CA HIS A 103 7.76 -2.70 13.32
C HIS A 103 8.60 -3.75 14.06
N PHE A 104 8.70 -4.93 13.46
CA PHE A 104 9.36 -6.12 14.00
C PHE A 104 10.29 -6.68 12.93
N HIS A 105 11.58 -6.78 13.25
CA HIS A 105 12.54 -7.44 12.37
C HIS A 105 12.45 -8.95 12.59
N ILE A 106 12.22 -9.68 11.51
CA ILE A 106 12.24 -11.13 11.52
C ILE A 106 13.61 -11.56 11.02
N MET A 107 14.37 -12.22 11.90
CA MET A 107 15.80 -12.54 11.73
C MET A 107 16.70 -11.30 11.88
N LYS A 108 17.81 -11.23 11.12
CA LYS A 108 18.71 -10.07 11.16
C LYS A 108 18.00 -8.83 10.59
N PRO A 109 18.31 -7.61 11.07
CA PRO A 109 17.79 -6.39 10.49
C PRO A 109 17.93 -6.36 8.96
N GLY A 110 16.84 -6.00 8.27
CA GLY A 110 16.79 -5.92 6.80
C GLY A 110 16.45 -7.21 6.05
N GLN A 111 16.17 -8.34 6.72
CA GLN A 111 15.80 -9.59 6.03
C GLN A 111 14.29 -9.68 5.77
N ALA A 112 13.49 -9.74 6.82
CA ALA A 112 12.04 -9.66 6.72
C ALA A 112 11.50 -8.71 7.78
N LEU A 113 10.43 -7.99 7.45
CA LEU A 113 9.88 -6.93 8.28
C LEU A 113 8.38 -7.12 8.43
N VAL A 114 7.88 -7.05 9.65
CA VAL A 114 6.44 -6.88 9.92
C VAL A 114 6.23 -5.46 10.41
N SER A 115 5.34 -4.73 9.75
CA SER A 115 5.05 -3.32 10.02
C SER A 115 3.57 -3.14 10.34
N LEU A 116 3.28 -2.45 11.44
CA LEU A 116 1.92 -2.04 11.80
C LEU A 116 1.73 -0.55 11.52
N HIS A 117 0.83 -0.25 10.60
CA HIS A 117 0.47 1.09 10.19
C HIS A 117 -0.85 1.51 10.82
N ARG A 118 -0.95 2.81 11.14
CA ARG A 118 -2.20 3.42 11.58
C ARG A 118 -3.18 3.54 10.43
N GLU A 119 -4.42 3.14 10.65
CA GLU A 119 -5.53 3.33 9.72
C GLU A 119 -5.69 4.81 9.34
N SER A 120 -5.64 5.72 10.32
CA SER A 120 -5.70 7.17 10.09
C SER A 120 -4.60 7.71 9.17
N LYS A 121 -3.49 6.96 9.02
CA LYS A 121 -2.37 7.36 8.17
C LYS A 121 -2.47 6.81 6.77
N LEU A 122 -3.02 5.61 6.55
CA LEU A 122 -3.02 5.00 5.21
C LEU A 122 -4.41 4.92 4.57
N LEU A 123 -5.47 4.84 5.37
CA LEU A 123 -6.84 4.57 4.92
C LEU A 123 -7.86 5.56 5.51
N TRP A 124 -7.47 6.79 5.82
CA TRP A 124 -8.31 7.82 6.49
C TRP A 124 -9.63 8.15 5.77
N TRP A 125 -9.68 7.93 4.45
CA TRP A 125 -10.83 8.23 3.59
C TRP A 125 -11.76 7.02 3.43
N LEU A 126 -11.34 5.83 3.88
CA LEU A 126 -12.16 4.64 3.89
C LEU A 126 -13.03 4.65 5.16
N PRO A 127 -14.34 4.35 5.09
CA PRO A 127 -15.20 4.36 6.28
C PRO A 127 -14.62 3.50 7.40
N HIS A 128 -14.57 4.04 8.62
CA HIS A 128 -14.04 3.36 9.80
C HIS A 128 -14.82 2.08 10.08
N HIS A 129 -14.07 1.04 10.43
CA HIS A 129 -14.53 -0.29 10.81
C HIS A 129 -14.98 -1.13 9.63
N THR A 130 -14.10 -2.06 9.23
CA THR A 130 -14.37 -3.13 8.28
C THR A 130 -14.97 -2.60 6.99
N ALA A 131 -14.08 -2.18 6.08
CA ALA A 131 -14.42 -2.10 4.66
C ALA A 131 -15.36 -3.29 4.36
N SER A 132 -16.59 -3.01 3.93
CA SER A 132 -17.63 -4.05 3.79
C SER A 132 -17.06 -5.24 3.02
N ASP A 133 -17.68 -6.42 3.11
CA ASP A 133 -17.22 -7.59 2.34
C ASP A 133 -16.99 -7.25 0.85
N ASP A 134 -17.69 -6.24 0.32
CA ASP A 134 -17.51 -5.71 -1.03
C ASP A 134 -16.16 -5.02 -1.30
N HIS A 135 -15.43 -4.59 -0.28
CA HIS A 135 -14.15 -3.88 -0.38
C HIS A 135 -12.95 -4.80 -0.16
N LEU A 136 -13.15 -5.93 0.52
CA LEU A 136 -12.09 -6.83 0.92
C LEU A 136 -12.14 -8.11 0.12
N TRP A 137 -10.97 -8.61 -0.25
CA TRP A 137 -10.79 -9.99 -0.68
C TRP A 137 -9.98 -10.74 0.39
N LEU A 138 -10.07 -12.05 0.36
CA LEU A 138 -9.21 -12.93 1.14
C LEU A 138 -8.08 -13.43 0.25
N SER A 139 -6.89 -13.66 0.81
CA SER A 139 -5.77 -14.29 0.09
C SER A 139 -6.12 -15.68 -0.48
N THR A 140 -7.18 -16.32 -0.01
CA THR A 140 -7.70 -17.60 -0.50
C THR A 140 -8.70 -17.45 -1.65
N ASP A 141 -9.08 -16.23 -2.03
CA ASP A 141 -10.09 -15.95 -3.04
C ASP A 141 -9.62 -16.36 -4.43
N SER A 142 -10.41 -17.19 -5.12
CA SER A 142 -10.08 -17.71 -6.45
C SER A 142 -10.00 -16.62 -7.53
N ARG A 143 -10.54 -15.43 -7.29
CA ARG A 143 -10.43 -14.28 -8.20
C ARG A 143 -9.01 -13.70 -8.25
N LEU A 144 -8.16 -14.01 -7.28
CA LEU A 144 -6.77 -13.56 -7.22
C LEU A 144 -5.82 -14.44 -8.07
N TYR A 145 -6.07 -14.60 -9.37
CA TYR A 145 -5.28 -15.52 -10.23
C TYR A 145 -4.16 -14.82 -11.03
N LEU A 146 -4.04 -13.49 -10.95
CA LEU A 146 -3.03 -12.72 -11.68
C LEU A 146 -1.74 -12.50 -10.90
N GLY A 147 -1.74 -12.71 -9.58
CA GLY A 147 -0.57 -12.54 -8.72
C GLY A 147 -0.05 -13.84 -8.14
N THR A 148 0.47 -13.78 -6.91
CA THR A 148 1.00 -14.95 -6.20
C THR A 148 -0.09 -15.80 -5.52
N CYS A 149 -1.32 -15.29 -5.49
CA CYS A 149 -2.50 -15.92 -4.95
C CYS A 149 -3.21 -16.81 -6.00
N PRO A 150 -4.23 -17.60 -5.59
CA PRO A 150 -4.75 -17.80 -4.23
C PRO A 150 -3.82 -18.62 -3.32
N TRP A 151 -3.96 -18.45 -2.01
CA TRP A 151 -3.19 -19.13 -0.95
C TRP A 151 -4.06 -20.07 -0.10
N PRO A 152 -4.73 -21.08 -0.68
CA PRO A 152 -5.76 -21.87 0.01
C PRO A 152 -5.26 -22.71 1.19
N LYS A 153 -3.94 -22.91 1.31
CA LYS A 153 -3.31 -23.72 2.37
C LYS A 153 -2.87 -22.91 3.59
N PHE A 154 -3.06 -21.60 3.57
CA PHE A 154 -2.64 -20.69 4.63
C PHE A 154 -3.87 -20.06 5.30
N TYR A 155 -3.68 -19.49 6.49
CA TYR A 155 -4.73 -18.71 7.14
C TYR A 155 -5.19 -17.57 6.21
N PRO A 156 -6.50 -17.34 6.01
CA PRO A 156 -6.98 -16.29 5.11
C PRO A 156 -6.54 -14.89 5.56
N ILE A 157 -5.97 -14.13 4.65
CA ILE A 157 -5.49 -12.77 4.93
C ILE A 157 -6.44 -11.78 4.26
N LYS A 158 -6.91 -10.78 4.99
CA LYS A 158 -7.76 -9.71 4.47
C LYS A 158 -6.89 -8.71 3.73
N LEU A 159 -7.26 -8.36 2.50
CA LEU A 159 -6.65 -7.29 1.72
C LEU A 159 -7.73 -6.48 1.03
N LEU A 160 -7.46 -5.22 0.72
CA LEU A 160 -8.33 -4.45 -0.17
C LEU A 160 -8.37 -5.16 -1.52
N ASN A 161 -9.56 -5.30 -2.10
CA ASN A 161 -9.68 -5.75 -3.47
C ASN A 161 -8.97 -4.77 -4.41
N PRO A 162 -8.65 -5.18 -5.65
CA PRO A 162 -7.83 -4.37 -6.54
C PRO A 162 -8.33 -2.94 -6.76
N LYS A 163 -9.66 -2.76 -6.88
CA LYS A 163 -10.29 -1.45 -7.03
C LYS A 163 -9.97 -0.54 -5.84
N TRP A 164 -10.20 -1.03 -4.63
CA TRP A 164 -10.01 -0.23 -3.42
C TRP A 164 -8.54 -0.04 -3.06
N LEU A 165 -7.69 -1.04 -3.34
CA LEU A 165 -6.25 -0.91 -3.15
C LEU A 165 -5.69 0.15 -4.09
N PHE A 166 -6.10 0.17 -5.36
CA PHE A 166 -5.67 1.19 -6.30
C PHE A 166 -6.14 2.59 -5.87
N LYS A 167 -7.40 2.74 -5.45
CA LYS A 167 -7.90 4.01 -4.88
C LYS A 167 -7.12 4.46 -3.65
N ALA A 168 -6.71 3.54 -2.77
CA ALA A 168 -5.87 3.85 -1.62
C ALA A 168 -4.51 4.41 -2.05
N VAL A 169 -3.86 3.73 -2.99
CA VAL A 169 -2.57 4.16 -3.52
C VAL A 169 -2.68 5.51 -4.24
N LEU A 170 -3.73 5.74 -5.02
CA LEU A 170 -3.98 7.04 -5.66
C LEU A 170 -4.19 8.15 -4.62
N SER A 171 -4.98 7.89 -3.58
CA SER A 171 -5.24 8.87 -2.51
C SER A 171 -3.95 9.23 -1.78
N LEU A 172 -3.10 8.24 -1.49
CA LEU A 172 -1.77 8.43 -0.89
C LEU A 172 -0.84 9.20 -1.81
N LEU A 173 -0.81 8.86 -3.10
CA LEU A 173 -0.03 9.57 -4.11
C LEU A 173 -0.47 11.02 -4.24
N CYS A 174 -1.77 11.30 -4.22
CA CYS A 174 -2.30 12.66 -4.23
C CYS A 174 -1.93 13.42 -2.96
N ARG A 175 -2.01 12.81 -1.78
CA ARG A 175 -1.65 13.46 -0.51
C ARG A 175 -0.15 13.77 -0.44
N ASP A 176 0.68 12.78 -0.77
CA ASP A 176 2.13 12.81 -0.51
C ASP A 176 2.94 13.33 -1.71
N GLY A 177 2.35 13.38 -2.89
CA GLY A 177 3.04 13.71 -4.13
C GLY A 177 3.65 15.11 -4.14
N GLY A 178 4.91 15.18 -4.59
CA GLY A 178 5.71 16.39 -4.67
C GLY A 178 6.33 16.83 -3.33
N GLN A 179 6.04 16.13 -2.23
CA GLN A 179 6.67 16.42 -0.94
C GLN A 179 8.00 15.64 -0.83
N PRO A 180 9.12 16.32 -0.56
CA PRO A 180 10.37 15.64 -0.26
C PRO A 180 10.17 14.69 0.93
N GLN A 181 10.74 13.48 0.87
CA GLN A 181 10.76 12.52 1.98
C GLN A 181 9.41 11.90 2.39
N THR A 182 8.32 12.04 1.64
CA THR A 182 7.02 11.41 2.00
C THR A 182 6.85 10.00 1.46
N GLY A 183 7.85 9.48 0.75
CA GLY A 183 7.79 8.17 0.12
C GLY A 183 6.81 8.09 -1.06
N TRP A 184 6.40 9.23 -1.65
CA TRP A 184 5.48 9.26 -2.77
C TRP A 184 5.95 8.43 -3.99
N GLU A 185 7.27 8.25 -4.15
CA GLU A 185 7.85 7.38 -5.18
C GLU A 185 7.38 5.93 -5.06
N MET A 186 7.17 5.44 -3.82
CA MET A 186 6.58 4.13 -3.58
C MET A 186 5.15 4.10 -4.08
N TRP A 187 4.33 5.10 -3.75
CA TRP A 187 2.94 5.17 -4.19
C TRP A 187 2.84 5.25 -5.70
N TYR A 188 3.70 6.04 -6.34
CA TYR A 188 3.78 6.11 -7.79
C TYR A 188 4.16 4.76 -8.40
N SER A 189 5.19 4.10 -7.86
CA SER A 189 5.64 2.78 -8.33
C SER A 189 4.57 1.71 -8.15
N MET A 190 3.84 1.72 -7.03
CA MET A 190 2.70 0.84 -6.80
C MET A 190 1.59 1.15 -7.81
N ALA A 191 1.23 2.42 -8.02
CA ALA A 191 0.21 2.85 -8.97
C ALA A 191 0.51 2.38 -10.40
N GLN A 192 1.77 2.45 -10.83
CA GLN A 192 2.22 1.91 -12.11
C GLN A 192 2.00 0.38 -12.20
N CYS A 193 2.15 -0.36 -11.11
CA CYS A 193 1.87 -1.79 -11.12
C CYS A 193 0.39 -2.09 -11.39
N PHE A 194 -0.53 -1.25 -10.90
CA PHE A 194 -1.97 -1.37 -11.23
C PHE A 194 -2.22 -1.07 -12.71
N VAL A 195 -1.57 -0.07 -13.29
CA VAL A 195 -1.68 0.22 -14.73
C VAL A 195 -1.26 -0.97 -15.58
N GLU A 196 -0.13 -1.61 -15.26
CA GLU A 196 0.32 -2.80 -15.98
C GLU A 196 -0.61 -4.00 -15.76
N LEU A 197 -1.15 -4.14 -14.55
CA LEU A 197 -2.14 -5.17 -14.24
C LEU A 197 -3.43 -5.00 -15.06
N GLU A 198 -3.90 -3.77 -15.25
CA GLU A 198 -5.07 -3.48 -16.11
C GLU A 198 -4.82 -3.90 -17.55
N LYS A 199 -3.65 -3.54 -18.10
CA LYS A 199 -3.27 -3.91 -19.47
C LYS A 199 -3.27 -5.43 -19.64
N LEU A 200 -2.68 -6.15 -18.68
CA LEU A 200 -2.63 -7.61 -18.69
C LEU A 200 -4.03 -8.23 -18.59
N ALA A 201 -4.89 -7.68 -17.74
CA ALA A 201 -6.25 -8.17 -17.56
C ALA A 201 -7.11 -7.92 -18.82
N ALA A 202 -6.97 -6.73 -19.44
CA ALA A 202 -7.63 -6.38 -20.69
C ALA A 202 -7.25 -7.32 -21.83
N GLN A 203 -5.98 -7.72 -21.94
CA GLN A 203 -5.52 -8.72 -22.92
C GLN A 203 -6.20 -10.09 -22.74
N LYS A 204 -6.65 -10.41 -21.52
CA LYS A 204 -7.37 -11.64 -21.19
C LYS A 204 -8.89 -11.48 -21.28
N GLY A 205 -9.39 -10.31 -21.67
CA GLY A 205 -10.83 -10.01 -21.70
C GLY A 205 -11.47 -9.89 -20.32
N ILE A 206 -10.68 -9.58 -19.28
CA ILE A 206 -11.15 -9.51 -17.90
C ILE A 206 -11.03 -8.05 -17.45
N PRO A 207 -12.14 -7.29 -17.37
CA PRO A 207 -12.09 -5.92 -16.88
C PRO A 207 -11.76 -5.95 -15.38
N TYR A 208 -10.56 -5.49 -15.02
CA TYR A 208 -10.07 -5.56 -13.64
C TYR A 208 -10.36 -4.27 -12.88
N PHE A 209 -10.23 -3.11 -13.54
CA PHE A 209 -10.70 -1.84 -13.02
C PHE A 209 -12.01 -1.38 -13.65
N GLN A 210 -12.76 -0.62 -12.87
CA GLN A 210 -13.98 0.03 -13.30
C GLN A 210 -13.66 1.20 -14.23
N PRO A 211 -14.56 1.57 -15.17
CA PRO A 211 -14.35 2.69 -16.08
C PRO A 211 -13.97 4.02 -15.39
N GLU A 212 -14.44 4.23 -14.16
CA GLU A 212 -14.13 5.40 -13.32
C GLU A 212 -12.63 5.58 -13.03
N LEU A 213 -11.82 4.51 -13.07
CA LEU A 213 -10.38 4.54 -12.80
C LEU A 213 -9.53 4.69 -14.05
N LYS A 214 -10.15 4.61 -15.24
CA LYS A 214 -9.46 4.72 -16.52
C LYS A 214 -8.71 6.06 -16.69
N PRO A 215 -9.27 7.23 -16.34
CA PRO A 215 -8.54 8.50 -16.47
C PRO A 215 -7.23 8.52 -15.68
N ALA A 216 -7.24 7.97 -14.46
CA ALA A 216 -6.03 7.84 -13.64
C ALA A 216 -5.00 6.91 -14.27
N CYS A 217 -5.45 5.76 -14.82
CA CYS A 217 -4.58 4.85 -15.54
C CYS A 217 -3.94 5.49 -16.77
N ASP A 218 -4.71 6.25 -17.54
CA ASP A 218 -4.25 6.92 -18.75
C ASP A 218 -3.19 7.99 -18.41
N ILE A 219 -3.38 8.76 -17.32
CA ILE A 219 -2.38 9.72 -16.81
C ILE A 219 -1.08 9.02 -16.42
N LEU A 220 -1.19 7.93 -15.66
CA LEU A 220 -0.05 7.17 -15.14
C LEU A 220 0.69 6.36 -16.23
N SER A 221 0.02 6.09 -17.35
CA SER A 221 0.59 5.32 -18.48
C SER A 221 1.57 6.11 -19.34
N VAL A 222 1.60 7.45 -19.24
CA VAL A 222 2.42 8.28 -20.12
C VAL A 222 3.90 8.20 -19.71
N PRO A 223 4.80 7.62 -20.54
CA PRO A 223 6.21 7.51 -20.21
C PRO A 223 6.86 8.89 -20.08
N GLY A 224 7.80 9.03 -19.14
CA GLY A 224 8.63 10.23 -19.02
C GLY A 224 7.91 11.49 -18.52
N ARG A 225 6.62 11.42 -18.18
CA ARG A 225 5.99 12.52 -17.43
C ARG A 225 6.63 12.61 -16.05
N VAL A 226 7.09 13.80 -15.73
CA VAL A 226 7.55 14.20 -14.40
C VAL A 226 6.41 13.87 -13.43
N PRO A 227 6.62 12.95 -12.46
CA PRO A 227 5.55 12.43 -11.60
C PRO A 227 4.71 13.52 -10.93
N GLU A 228 5.30 14.68 -10.68
CA GLU A 228 4.66 15.89 -10.15
C GLU A 228 3.48 16.34 -11.02
N TYR A 229 3.58 16.26 -12.35
CA TYR A 229 2.47 16.62 -13.24
C TYR A 229 1.36 15.56 -13.22
N ALA A 230 1.72 14.28 -13.12
CA ALA A 230 0.74 13.21 -12.94
C ALA A 230 -0.04 13.38 -11.62
N VAL A 231 0.66 13.72 -10.54
CA VAL A 231 0.05 14.03 -9.23
C VAL A 231 -0.94 15.20 -9.34
N LEU A 232 -0.59 16.27 -10.04
CA LEU A 232 -1.49 17.42 -10.22
C LEU A 232 -2.78 17.04 -10.96
N LEU A 233 -2.67 16.28 -12.05
CA LEU A 233 -3.84 15.81 -12.79
C LEU A 233 -4.69 14.84 -11.96
N LEU A 234 -4.05 13.94 -11.20
CA LEU A 234 -4.75 13.01 -10.31
C LEU A 234 -5.48 13.76 -9.19
N ARG A 235 -4.88 14.81 -8.62
CA ARG A 235 -5.56 15.69 -7.64
C ARG A 235 -6.81 16.32 -8.25
N GLN A 236 -6.70 16.89 -9.44
CA GLN A 236 -7.86 17.46 -10.14
C GLN A 236 -8.99 16.43 -10.37
N LEU A 237 -8.65 15.20 -10.75
CA LEU A 237 -9.64 14.13 -10.90
C LEU A 237 -10.26 13.70 -9.55
N CYS A 238 -9.46 13.63 -8.49
CA CYS A 238 -9.96 13.32 -7.15
C CYS A 238 -10.88 14.44 -6.62
N ASP A 239 -10.55 15.69 -6.90
CA ASP A 239 -11.38 16.85 -6.54
C ASP A 239 -12.70 16.83 -7.31
N GLN A 240 -12.68 16.47 -8.61
CA GLN A 240 -13.89 16.35 -9.43
C GLN A 240 -14.81 15.20 -8.99
N THR A 241 -14.24 14.09 -8.51
CA THR A 241 -15.02 12.92 -8.06
C THR A 241 -15.50 13.05 -6.61
N SER A 242 -14.77 13.78 -5.77
CA SER A 242 -15.23 14.18 -4.43
C SER A 242 -16.27 15.30 -4.46
N LEU A 243 -16.32 16.09 -5.55
CA LEU A 243 -17.36 17.08 -5.83
C LEU A 243 -18.79 16.50 -5.86
N GLU A 244 -18.95 15.19 -6.07
CA GLU A 244 -20.26 14.52 -6.04
C GLU A 244 -20.74 14.13 -4.64
N ARG A 245 -19.95 14.31 -3.57
CA ARG A 245 -20.38 13.98 -2.20
C ARG A 245 -20.79 15.18 -1.33
N SER A 246 -20.47 16.42 -1.69
CA SER A 246 -20.94 17.59 -0.94
C SER A 246 -20.72 18.89 -1.73
N ARG A 247 -21.79 19.58 -2.12
CA ARG A 247 -21.74 21.02 -2.39
C ARG A 247 -21.32 21.76 -1.11
N ALA A 248 -20.08 22.27 -1.04
CA ALA A 248 -19.65 23.41 -0.20
C ALA A 248 -18.21 23.78 -0.62
N GLU A 249 -18.02 24.85 -1.39
CA GLU A 249 -17.65 26.20 -0.92
C GLU A 249 -16.15 26.37 -0.55
N THR A 250 -15.46 27.08 -1.46
CA THR A 250 -14.17 27.79 -1.31
C THR A 250 -12.90 26.97 -1.57
N ILE A 251 -12.03 27.53 -2.43
CA ILE A 251 -10.65 27.09 -2.81
C ILE A 251 -10.68 26.07 -3.97
N ILE A 252 -10.33 26.38 -5.24
CA ILE A 252 -9.08 26.97 -5.75
C ILE A 252 -9.31 27.83 -7.01
N PHE A 253 -9.09 29.14 -6.84
CA PHE A 253 -8.80 30.13 -7.90
C PHE A 253 -7.27 30.23 -8.16
N VAL A 254 -6.45 29.25 -7.73
CA VAL A 254 -4.98 29.40 -7.64
C VAL A 254 -4.18 28.68 -8.74
N LEU A 255 -4.81 28.01 -9.72
CA LEU A 255 -4.06 27.35 -10.81
C LEU A 255 -4.11 28.06 -12.19
N ARG A 256 -4.39 29.37 -12.24
CA ARG A 256 -4.27 30.19 -13.47
C ARG A 256 -3.21 31.28 -13.42
N GLY A 257 -2.27 31.22 -12.49
CA GLY A 257 -1.20 32.21 -12.39
C GLY A 257 0.17 31.56 -12.35
N LYS A 258 0.85 31.57 -13.50
CA LYS A 258 2.31 31.41 -13.67
C LYS A 258 2.85 29.98 -13.70
N ILE A 259 2.86 29.42 -14.90
CA ILE A 259 4.04 28.73 -15.41
C ILE A 259 4.60 29.66 -16.51
N PRO A 260 5.88 30.06 -16.47
CA PRO A 260 6.51 30.76 -17.60
C PRO A 260 6.55 29.91 -18.86
#